data_AF-A0A962VDT3-F1
#
_entry.id   AF-A0A962VDT3-F1
#
_cell.length_a   1.000
_cell.length_b   1.000
_cell.length_c   1.000
_cell.angle_alpha   90.00
_cell.angle_beta   90.00
_cell.angle_gamma   90.00
#
_symmetry.space_group_name_H-M   'P 1'
#
loop_
_entity.id
_entity.type
_entity.pdbx_description
1 polymer ?
#
loop_
_entity_poly.entity_id
_entity_poly.type
_entity_poly.pdbx_seq_one_letter_code
_entity_poly.pdbx_strand_id
1 'polypeptide(L)' 'MNNPPSRDPLQLSEPQLHILQYFRHHPSAEPPYFSTPAGIEYLLKHSLLERVPLLSLPGQPLRYHYRLTPRGRALLKSLS' A
#
# COMPACT_ATOMS: atom_id res chain seq x y z
N MET A 1 -27.69 21.98 -11.82
CA MET A 1 -27.48 20.52 -11.86
C MET A 1 -26.13 20.24 -11.18
N ASN A 2 -26.14 19.82 -9.91
CA ASN A 2 -24.92 19.47 -9.19
C ASN A 2 -24.70 17.96 -9.34
N ASN A 3 -23.82 17.54 -10.23
CA ASN A 3 -23.27 16.18 -10.16
C ASN A 3 -22.32 16.16 -8.95
N PRO A 4 -22.56 15.34 -7.91
CA PRO A 4 -21.52 15.10 -6.92
C PRO A 4 -20.32 14.46 -7.64
N PRO A 5 -19.06 14.76 -7.25
CA PRO A 5 -17.93 14.03 -7.77
C PRO A 5 -18.15 12.56 -7.44
N SER A 6 -18.23 11.71 -8.45
CA SER A 6 -18.23 10.26 -8.32
C SER A 6 -17.04 9.88 -7.44
N ARG A 7 -17.30 9.69 -6.15
CA ARG A 7 -16.39 8.98 -5.26
C ARG A 7 -16.50 7.54 -5.72
N ASP A 8 -15.75 7.17 -6.76
CA ASP A 8 -15.53 5.76 -7.04
C ASP A 8 -15.04 5.16 -5.71
N PRO A 9 -15.84 4.28 -5.06
CA PRO A 9 -15.35 3.60 -3.88
C PRO A 9 -14.12 2.84 -4.34
N LEU A 10 -12.98 3.10 -3.71
CA LEU A 10 -11.74 2.42 -4.05
C LEU A 10 -11.95 0.92 -3.84
N GLN A 11 -12.23 0.19 -4.92
CA GLN A 11 -12.47 -1.25 -4.89
C GLN A 11 -11.12 -1.94 -4.93
N LEU A 12 -10.75 -2.55 -3.80
CA LEU A 12 -9.55 -3.36 -3.70
C LEU A 12 -9.87 -4.81 -4.02
N SER A 13 -8.99 -5.46 -4.76
CA SER A 13 -9.04 -6.91 -4.91
C SER A 13 -8.65 -7.61 -3.61
N GLU A 14 -9.05 -8.87 -3.45
CA GLU A 14 -8.70 -9.68 -2.28
C GLU A 14 -7.18 -9.75 -2.03
N PRO A 15 -6.30 -9.96 -3.05
CA PRO A 15 -4.85 -9.88 -2.85
C PRO A 15 -4.36 -8.51 -2.34
N GLN A 16 -4.95 -7.41 -2.82
CA GLN A 16 -4.59 -6.06 -2.37
C GLN A 16 -4.99 -5.83 -0.92
N LEU A 17 -6.16 -6.33 -0.50
CA LEU A 17 -6.59 -6.31 0.89
C LEU A 17 -5.64 -7.11 1.78
N HIS A 18 -5.25 -8.32 1.38
CA HIS A 18 -4.30 -9.15 2.13
C HIS A 18 -2.92 -8.48 2.26
N ILE A 19 -2.45 -7.78 1.23
CA ILE A 19 -1.21 -6.99 1.31
C ILE A 19 -1.34 -5.87 2.36
N LEU A 20 -2.45 -5.13 2.37
CA LEU A 20 -2.66 -4.06 3.37
C LEU A 20 -2.77 -4.63 4.80
N GLN A 21 -3.46 -5.76 4.97
CA GLN A 21 -3.55 -6.46 6.25
C GLN A 21 -2.16 -6.94 6.71
N TYR A 22 -1.33 -7.46 5.82
CA TYR A 22 0.05 -7.81 6.14
C TYR A 22 0.81 -6.62 6.73
N PHE A 23 0.78 -5.45 6.07
CA PHE A 23 1.45 -4.24 6.57
C PHE A 23 0.81 -3.61 7.82
N ARG A 24 -0.39 -4.05 8.22
CA ARG A 24 -0.97 -3.71 9.54
C ARG A 24 -0.21 -4.38 10.67
N HIS A 25 0.29 -5.59 10.44
CA HIS A 25 1.06 -6.37 11.42
C HIS A 25 2.57 -6.21 11.24
N HIS A 26 3.02 -5.80 10.04
CA HIS A 26 4.42 -5.54 9.71
C HIS A 26 4.61 -4.08 9.29
N PRO A 27 4.82 -3.14 10.24
CA PRO A 27 4.69 -1.71 9.99
C PRO A 27 5.77 -1.09 9.08
N SER A 28 6.85 -1.82 8.81
CA SER A 28 7.86 -1.46 7.79
C SER A 28 8.58 -2.73 7.38
N ALA A 29 8.25 -3.25 6.19
CA ALA A 29 8.78 -4.53 5.73
C ALA A 29 8.90 -4.55 4.21
N GLU A 30 9.57 -5.58 3.69
CA GLU A 30 9.49 -5.93 2.27
C GLU A 30 8.08 -6.38 1.90
N PRO A 31 7.70 -6.35 0.60
CA PRO A 31 6.44 -6.92 0.15
C PRO A 31 6.33 -8.41 0.52
N PRO A 32 5.15 -8.90 0.93
CA PRO A 32 4.98 -10.31 1.23
C PRO A 32 5.15 -11.17 -0.04
N TYR A 33 5.56 -12.43 0.11
CA TYR A 33 5.88 -13.32 -1.02
C TYR A 33 4.70 -13.55 -2.00
N PHE A 34 3.46 -13.42 -1.52
CA PHE A 34 2.26 -13.55 -2.33
C PHE A 34 1.86 -12.26 -3.07
N SER A 35 2.56 -11.16 -2.82
CA SER A 35 2.29 -9.90 -3.51
C SER A 35 2.81 -9.92 -4.95
N THR A 36 2.06 -9.27 -5.84
CA THR A 36 2.51 -9.03 -7.21
C THR A 36 3.06 -7.61 -7.34
N PRO A 37 4.05 -7.36 -8.22
CA PRO A 37 4.54 -6.00 -8.47
C PRO A 37 3.42 -5.02 -8.84
N ALA A 38 2.47 -5.46 -9.68
CA ALA A 38 1.30 -4.66 -10.05
C ALA A 38 0.39 -4.34 -8.86
N GLY A 39 0.21 -5.28 -7.92
CA GLY A 39 -0.55 -5.07 -6.69
C GLY A 39 0.08 -4.01 -5.79
N ILE A 40 1.40 -4.08 -5.59
CA ILE A 40 2.14 -3.08 -4.82
C ILE A 40 2.06 -1.70 -5.50
N GLU A 41 2.31 -1.61 -6.81
CA GLU A 41 2.22 -0.35 -7.55
C GLU A 41 0.84 0.29 -7.49
N TYR A 42 -0.23 -0.51 -7.57
CA TYR A 42 -1.59 -0.01 -7.39
C TYR A 42 -1.79 0.62 -6.00
N LEU A 43 -1.37 -0.08 -4.94
CA LEU A 43 -1.51 0.42 -3.57
C LEU A 43 -0.68 1.69 -3.31
N LEU A 44 0.49 1.82 -3.94
CA LEU A 44 1.29 3.05 -3.92
C LEU A 44 0.60 4.19 -4.65
N LYS A 45 0.10 3.94 -5.88
CA LYS A 45 -0.60 4.93 -6.71
C LYS A 45 -1.83 5.51 -6.02
N HIS A 46 -2.52 4.70 -5.22
CA HIS A 46 -3.69 5.12 -4.44
C HIS A 46 -3.33 5.61 -3.02
N SER A 47 -2.04 5.83 -2.72
CA SER A 47 -1.54 6.34 -1.45
C SER A 47 -1.98 5.50 -0.24
N LEU A 48 -2.12 4.19 -0.41
CA LEU A 48 -2.43 3.25 0.68
C LEU A 48 -1.16 2.67 1.30
N LEU A 49 -0.11 2.55 0.49
CA LEU A 49 1.25 2.26 0.92
C LEU A 49 2.18 3.42 0.54
N GLU A 50 3.32 3.50 1.20
CA GLU A 50 4.44 4.36 0.80
C GLU A 50 5.75 3.57 0.80
N ARG A 51 6.69 3.98 -0.08
CA ARG A 51 8.05 3.45 -0.14
C ARG A 51 8.93 4.16 0.88
N VAL A 52 9.65 3.39 1.67
CA VAL A 52 10.65 3.87 2.63
C VAL A 52 12.02 3.43 2.13
N PRO A 53 12.87 4.35 1.64
CA PRO A 53 14.21 3.98 1.19
C PRO A 53 15.02 3.48 2.39
N LEU A 54 15.69 2.35 2.19
CA LEU A 54 16.67 1.86 3.13
C LEU A 54 18.02 2.47 2.83
N LEU A 55 18.77 2.74 3.90
CA LEU A 55 20.14 3.23 3.77
C LEU A 55 20.95 2.20 2.96
N SER A 56 21.39 2.61 1.79
CA SER A 56 22.13 1.77 0.86
C SER A 56 23.60 2.18 0.87
N LEU A 57 24.52 1.23 0.92
CA LEU A 57 25.95 1.52 0.82
C LEU A 57 26.30 2.01 -0.60
N PRO A 58 27.37 2.81 -0.77
CA PRO A 58 27.83 3.23 -2.09
C PRO A 58 28.05 2.03 -3.03
N GLY A 59 27.51 2.10 -4.25
CA GLY A 59 27.59 1.02 -5.24
C GLY A 59 26.57 -0.11 -5.07
N GLN A 60 25.70 -0.07 -4.06
CA GLN A 60 24.60 -1.03 -3.89
C GLN A 60 23.30 -0.49 -4.49
N PRO A 61 22.42 -1.37 -5.01
CA PRO A 61 21.10 -0.96 -5.47
C PRO A 61 20.25 -0.42 -4.30
N LEU A 62 19.43 0.59 -4.60
CA LEU A 62 18.47 1.14 -3.64
C LEU A 62 17.46 0.07 -3.24
N ARG A 63 17.33 -0.17 -1.93
CA ARG A 63 16.32 -1.05 -1.36
C ARG A 63 15.21 -0.24 -0.71
N TYR A 64 14.01 -0.80 -0.68
CA TYR A 64 12.84 -0.15 -0.12
C TYR A 64 12.06 -1.10 0.78
N HIS A 65 11.67 -0.61 1.94
CA HIS A 65 10.53 -1.16 2.67
C HIS A 65 9.25 -0.44 2.27
N TYR A 66 8.14 -1.02 2.66
CA TYR A 66 6.80 -0.50 2.46
C TYR A 66 6.10 -0.40 3.81
N ARG A 67 5.25 0.61 3.95
CA ARG A 67 4.42 0.77 5.15
C ARG A 67 3.05 1.34 4.80
N LEU A 68 2.08 1.08 5.67
CA LEU A 68 0.75 1.67 5.58
C LEU A 68 0.79 3.18 5.84
N THR A 69 0.21 3.92 4.91
CA THR A 69 -0.09 5.36 5.10
C THR A 69 -1.27 5.54 6.06
N PRO A 70 -1.52 6.76 6.57
CA PRO A 70 -2.74 7.06 7.32
C PRO A 70 -4.02 6.71 6.56
N ARG A 71 -4.04 6.94 5.24
CA ARG A 71 -5.16 6.59 4.37
C ARG A 71 -5.38 5.07 4.28
N GLY A 72 -4.31 4.30 4.11
CA GLY A 72 -4.37 2.83 4.12
C GLY A 72 -4.92 2.28 5.44
N ARG A 73 -4.48 2.85 6.57
CA ARG A 73 -5.00 2.48 7.90
C ARG A 73 -6.48 2.81 8.06
N ALA A 74 -6.90 4.00 7.61
CA ALA A 74 -8.30 4.41 7.68
C ALA A 74 -9.20 3.51 6.83
N LEU A 75 -8.76 3.13 5.64
CA LEU A 75 -9.47 2.20 4.76
C LEU A 75 -9.67 0.83 5.43
N LEU A 76 -8.60 0.25 6.00
CA LEU A 76 -8.71 -1.03 6.72
C LEU A 76 -9.68 -0.96 7.90
N LYS A 77 -9.72 0.18 8.61
CA LYS A 77 -10.68 0.40 9.71
C LYS A 77 -12.12 0.48 9.23
N SER A 78 -12.38 1.06 8.06
CA SER A 78 -13.75 1.12 7.50
C SER A 78 -14.28 -0.22 6.97
N LEU A 79 -13.40 -1.20 6.78
CA LEU A 79 -13.74 -2.54 6.31
C LEU A 79 -13.86 -3.57 7.45
N SER A 80 -13.49 -3.19 8.68
CA SER A 80 -13.63 -4.01 9.90
C SER A 80 -14.93 -3.70 10.59
#